data_AF-A0A7Y4TLJ6-F1
#
_entry.id   AF-A0A7Y4TLJ6-F1
#
_cell.length_a   1.000
_cell.length_b   1.000
_cell.length_c   1.000
_cell.angle_alpha   90.00
_cell.angle_beta   90.00
_cell.angle_gamma   90.00
#
_symmetry.space_group_name_H-M   'P 1'
#
loop_
_entity.id
_entity.type
_entity.pdbx_description
1 polymer ?
#
loop_
_entity_poly.entity_id
_entity_poly.type
_entity_poly.pdbx_seq_one_letter_code
_entity_poly.pdbx_strand_id
1 'polypeptide(L)'
;MQQFFKGAKPAICSICHVIPSPRGGPRHPFPNPRAIFDATAKGKTAISDFAVGFPHDTHIDIVSREGRRRDTFANAAWRPRRLVTGDESCSVCHQTYKPQDKSDEEYATRPSPDNGDGFWVKKGTFKTAPVGHATCFTCHSADTGILPAPDNCAACHKLKMNGPPTDFDPKLPAMMGIDDKIMITSWRRRNSSATFRHEWFSHAELACSACHNVAAMNTADPNTTGVRISSCAACHVTATSEDGGALNFEVDSRKANSGFQCVKCHITFGRSPIPESHTKAVAGTK
;
A
#
# COMPACT_ATOMS: atom_id res chain seq x y z
N MET A 1 3.15 30.49 -27.32
CA MET A 1 4.07 30.48 -26.15
C MET A 1 5.39 29.85 -26.60
N GLN A 2 6.36 30.68 -27.02
CA GLN A 2 7.69 30.23 -27.45
C GLN A 2 8.42 29.64 -26.22
N GLN A 3 8.79 28.36 -26.27
CA GLN A 3 9.64 27.76 -25.25
C GLN A 3 11.08 28.25 -25.45
N PHE A 4 11.48 29.14 -24.55
CA PHE A 4 12.75 29.80 -24.47
C PHE A 4 13.80 28.86 -23.89
N PHE A 5 14.67 28.23 -24.70
CA PHE A 5 16.02 27.85 -24.24
C PHE A 5 17.00 27.82 -25.43
N LYS A 6 17.89 28.81 -25.49
CA LYS A 6 19.11 28.84 -26.31
C LYS A 6 20.29 28.97 -25.33
N GLY A 7 21.04 27.89 -25.09
CA GLY A 7 22.11 27.84 -24.08
C GLY A 7 22.33 26.44 -23.48
N ALA A 8 23.26 26.33 -22.52
CA ALA A 8 23.53 25.09 -21.78
C ALA A 8 22.26 24.58 -21.09
N LYS A 9 22.00 23.27 -21.21
CA LYS A 9 20.74 22.64 -20.84
C LYS A 9 20.54 22.66 -19.30
N PRO A 10 19.31 22.86 -18.80
CA PRO A 10 19.05 22.80 -17.35
C PRO A 10 19.36 21.41 -16.78
N ALA A 11 20.01 21.36 -15.61
CA ALA A 11 20.41 20.12 -14.93
C ALA A 11 19.22 19.18 -14.64
N ILE A 12 18.00 19.71 -14.51
CA ILE A 12 16.77 18.93 -14.28
C ILE A 12 16.51 17.91 -15.39
N CYS A 13 16.94 18.18 -16.63
CA CYS A 13 16.76 17.27 -17.76
C CYS A 13 17.73 16.08 -17.72
N SER A 14 18.91 16.22 -17.11
CA SER A 14 19.88 15.14 -16.92
C SER A 14 19.63 14.30 -15.67
N ILE A 15 18.85 14.81 -14.72
CA ILE A 15 18.50 14.08 -13.49
C ILE A 15 17.41 13.02 -13.76
N CYS A 16 16.58 13.22 -14.80
CA CYS A 16 15.41 12.37 -15.10
C CYS A 16 15.50 11.57 -16.41
N HIS A 17 16.52 11.77 -17.26
CA HIS A 17 16.69 11.07 -18.54
C HIS A 17 18.04 10.34 -18.61
N VAL A 18 18.02 9.03 -18.95
CA VAL A 18 19.23 8.23 -19.25
C VAL A 18 19.83 8.48 -20.64
N ILE A 19 19.12 9.18 -21.55
CA ILE A 19 19.64 9.56 -22.88
C ILE A 19 19.47 11.07 -23.11
N PRO A 20 20.56 11.86 -22.98
CA PRO A 20 20.53 13.33 -23.08
C PRO A 20 20.69 13.90 -24.51
N SER A 21 20.60 13.08 -25.57
CA SER A 21 20.87 13.50 -26.96
C SER A 21 19.63 14.11 -27.66
N PRO A 22 19.79 15.20 -28.43
CA PRO A 22 18.69 15.80 -29.20
C PRO A 22 18.34 15.07 -30.51
N ARG A 23 19.05 14.00 -30.88
CA ARG A 23 18.82 13.28 -32.16
C ARG A 23 18.68 11.78 -31.94
N GLY A 24 17.45 11.28 -32.05
CA GLY A 24 17.19 9.91 -32.49
C GLY A 24 16.66 8.89 -31.46
N GLY A 25 16.68 9.16 -30.15
CA GLY A 25 16.09 8.25 -29.18
C GLY A 25 14.58 8.50 -28.97
N PRO A 26 13.73 7.47 -28.79
CA PRO A 26 12.34 7.68 -28.41
C PRO A 26 12.29 8.40 -27.07
N ARG A 27 11.80 9.65 -27.06
CA ARG A 27 11.55 10.42 -25.84
C ARG A 27 10.49 9.68 -25.03
N HIS A 28 10.87 9.13 -23.89
CA HIS A 28 9.92 8.48 -23.01
C HIS A 28 9.22 9.57 -22.18
N PRO A 29 7.88 9.67 -22.23
CA PRO A 29 7.18 10.54 -21.31
C PRO A 29 7.53 10.08 -19.90
N PHE A 30 8.12 10.97 -19.11
CA PHE A 30 8.22 10.77 -17.68
C PHE A 30 6.78 10.65 -17.14
N PRO A 31 6.50 9.79 -16.14
CA PRO A 31 5.14 9.53 -15.66
C PRO A 31 4.57 10.71 -14.84
N ASN A 32 4.62 11.93 -15.39
CA ASN A 32 4.16 13.16 -14.78
C ASN A 32 3.49 14.07 -15.84
N PRO A 33 2.21 14.43 -15.68
CA PRO A 33 1.27 13.95 -14.67
C PRO A 33 0.98 12.45 -14.82
N ARG A 34 1.00 11.71 -13.70
CA ARG A 34 0.86 10.24 -13.70
C ARG A 34 -0.43 9.77 -14.35
N ALA A 35 -1.54 10.47 -14.11
CA ALA A 35 -2.83 10.15 -14.69
C ALA A 35 -2.82 10.20 -16.23
N ILE A 36 -2.19 11.23 -16.80
CA ILE A 36 -2.06 11.39 -18.26
C ILE A 36 -1.17 10.29 -18.82
N PHE A 37 -0.03 10.01 -18.16
CA PHE A 37 0.87 8.95 -18.60
C PHE A 37 0.20 7.58 -18.57
N ASP A 38 -0.47 7.22 -17.47
CA ASP A 38 -1.11 5.91 -17.30
C ASP A 38 -2.27 5.67 -18.29
N ALA A 39 -2.87 6.73 -18.83
CA ALA A 39 -3.86 6.62 -19.91
C ALA A 39 -3.25 6.21 -21.26
N THR A 40 -1.95 6.44 -21.48
CA THR A 40 -1.26 6.05 -22.71
C THR A 40 -1.04 4.53 -22.81
N ALA A 41 -0.89 4.00 -24.03
CA ALA A 41 -0.58 2.58 -24.24
C ALA A 41 0.68 2.12 -23.50
N LYS A 42 1.72 2.97 -23.46
CA LYS A 42 2.94 2.72 -22.70
C LYS A 42 2.69 2.75 -21.19
N GLY A 43 1.94 3.74 -20.73
CA GLY A 43 1.65 3.91 -19.31
C GLY A 43 0.90 2.75 -18.71
N LYS A 44 -0.04 2.12 -19.43
CA LYS A 44 -0.81 0.97 -18.93
C LYS A 44 0.06 -0.17 -18.41
N THR A 45 1.23 -0.41 -19.02
CA THR A 45 2.12 -1.54 -18.66
C THR A 45 3.44 -1.10 -18.03
N ALA A 46 3.76 0.19 -18.05
CA ALA A 46 5.02 0.70 -17.52
C ALA A 46 5.18 0.46 -16.01
N ILE A 47 6.31 -0.14 -15.64
CA ILE A 47 6.80 -0.30 -14.27
C ILE A 47 8.01 0.63 -14.11
N SER A 48 8.05 1.37 -13.00
CA SER A 48 9.16 2.27 -12.67
C SER A 48 10.30 1.50 -12.00
N ASP A 49 11.53 1.82 -12.40
CA ASP A 49 12.77 1.38 -11.72
C ASP A 49 13.03 2.15 -10.42
N PHE A 50 12.27 3.22 -10.18
CA PHE A 50 12.33 4.02 -8.96
C PHE A 50 11.11 3.78 -8.07
N ALA A 51 11.36 3.78 -6.77
CA ALA A 51 10.36 3.94 -5.73
C ALA A 51 10.44 5.35 -5.14
N VAL A 52 9.38 5.78 -4.46
CA VAL A 52 9.39 7.01 -3.68
C VAL A 52 9.79 6.64 -2.26
N GLY A 53 10.77 7.32 -1.69
CA GLY A 53 11.10 7.26 -0.27
C GLY A 53 10.11 8.12 0.50
N PHE A 54 9.35 7.48 1.39
CA PHE A 54 8.37 8.15 2.24
C PHE A 54 8.45 7.50 3.63
N PRO A 55 9.40 7.96 4.48
CA PRO A 55 9.52 7.47 5.84
C PRO A 55 8.34 8.00 6.68
N HIS A 56 7.49 7.09 7.17
CA HIS A 56 6.23 7.45 7.80
C HIS A 56 6.40 8.13 9.17
N ASP A 57 7.45 7.78 9.91
CA ASP A 57 7.82 8.41 11.19
C ASP A 57 7.92 9.94 11.10
N THR A 58 8.48 10.44 9.99
CA THR A 58 8.68 11.86 9.74
C THR A 58 7.37 12.55 9.37
N HIS A 59 6.52 11.89 8.58
CA HIS A 59 5.34 12.51 8.00
C HIS A 59 4.13 12.51 8.95
N ILE A 60 3.99 11.49 9.80
CA ILE A 60 2.81 11.35 10.66
C ILE A 60 2.75 12.44 11.72
N ASP A 61 3.89 12.82 12.29
CA ASP A 61 3.94 13.90 13.26
C ASP A 61 3.55 15.25 12.63
N ILE A 62 3.92 15.49 11.37
CA ILE A 62 3.62 16.73 10.66
C ILE A 62 2.13 16.77 10.28
N VAL A 63 1.62 15.71 9.66
CA VAL A 63 0.21 15.61 9.24
C VAL A 63 -0.73 15.67 10.44
N SER A 64 -0.34 15.05 11.56
CA SER A 64 -1.10 15.13 12.83
C SER A 64 -1.13 16.55 13.42
N ARG A 65 -0.10 17.38 13.16
CA ARG A 65 -0.03 18.76 13.65
C ARG A 65 -0.80 19.73 12.75
N GLU A 66 -0.77 19.54 11.44
CA GLU A 66 -1.54 20.38 10.52
C GLU A 66 -3.05 20.14 10.59
N GLY A 67 -3.50 18.91 10.88
CA GLY A 67 -4.91 18.62 11.17
C GLY A 67 -5.44 19.33 12.43
N ARG A 68 -4.55 19.76 13.33
CA ARG A 68 -4.86 20.47 14.58
C ARG A 68 -4.88 22.00 14.45
N ARG A 69 -4.74 22.57 13.24
CA ARG A 69 -4.90 24.02 12.98
C ARG A 69 -6.36 24.51 13.05
N ARG A 70 -7.16 23.93 13.95
CA ARG A 70 -8.36 24.56 14.50
C ARG A 70 -8.02 25.00 15.92
N ASP A 71 -7.85 26.30 16.08
CA ASP A 71 -7.48 26.96 17.33
C ASP A 71 -8.30 26.42 18.51
N THR A 72 -7.68 25.57 19.30
CA THR A 72 -8.17 25.18 20.62
C THR A 72 -7.01 25.32 21.58
N PHE A 73 -7.06 26.36 22.41
CA PHE A 73 -6.17 26.55 23.54
C PHE A 73 -6.31 25.33 24.46
N ALA A 74 -5.34 24.42 24.44
CA ALA A 74 -5.32 23.25 25.30
C ALA A 74 -4.63 23.61 26.63
N ASN A 75 -5.40 23.58 27.72
CA ASN A 75 -4.87 23.65 29.08
C ASN A 75 -3.78 22.59 29.30
N ALA A 76 -2.65 23.00 29.88
CA ALA A 76 -1.49 22.15 30.14
C ALA A 76 -1.76 21.15 31.29
N ALA A 77 -2.55 20.12 31.03
CA ALA A 77 -2.62 18.94 31.89
C ALA A 77 -1.75 17.83 31.27
N TRP A 78 -0.61 17.55 31.90
CA TRP A 78 0.23 16.40 31.57
C TRP A 78 -0.56 15.10 31.80
N ARG A 79 -1.13 14.56 30.72
CA ARG A 79 -1.53 13.14 30.65
C ARG A 79 -0.56 12.42 29.72
N PRO A 80 -0.13 11.20 30.04
CA PRO A 80 0.68 10.41 29.12
C PRO A 80 -0.09 10.30 27.79
N ARG A 81 0.55 10.80 26.73
CA ARG A 81 0.02 10.94 25.37
C ARG A 81 -0.37 9.56 24.85
N ARG A 82 -1.62 9.13 25.03
CA ARG A 82 -2.18 8.05 24.20
C ARG A 82 -2.07 8.53 22.75
N LEU A 83 -1.40 7.75 21.91
CA LEU A 83 -1.36 7.89 20.44
C LEU A 83 -2.78 7.74 19.85
N VAL A 84 -3.66 8.70 20.10
CA VAL A 84 -4.98 8.78 19.45
C VAL A 84 -4.87 9.46 18.08
N THR A 85 -3.68 9.94 17.71
CA THR A 85 -3.44 10.73 16.48
C THR A 85 -3.09 9.91 15.24
N GLY A 86 -3.04 8.57 15.33
CA GLY A 86 -2.60 7.71 14.23
C GLY A 86 -3.55 7.70 13.02
N ASP A 87 -4.80 7.28 13.21
CA ASP A 87 -5.67 6.95 12.07
C ASP A 87 -6.17 8.15 11.26
N GLU A 88 -6.51 9.25 11.94
CA GLU A 88 -6.91 10.48 11.25
C GLU A 88 -5.78 10.98 10.35
N SER A 89 -4.52 10.88 10.81
CA SER A 89 -3.35 11.29 10.02
C SER A 89 -3.11 10.38 8.81
N CYS A 90 -3.37 9.06 8.95
CA CYS A 90 -3.25 8.12 7.86
C CYS A 90 -4.28 8.42 6.75
N SER A 91 -5.50 8.79 7.14
CA SER A 91 -6.59 9.07 6.20
C SER A 91 -6.29 10.25 5.26
N VAL A 92 -5.42 11.18 5.65
CA VAL A 92 -5.00 12.30 4.77
C VAL A 92 -4.36 11.79 3.47
N CYS A 93 -3.62 10.68 3.53
CA CYS A 93 -2.93 10.09 2.39
C CYS A 93 -3.57 8.78 1.89
N HIS A 94 -4.26 8.05 2.77
CA HIS A 94 -4.81 6.73 2.51
C HIS A 94 -6.33 6.74 2.61
N GLN A 95 -7.00 6.64 1.47
CA GLN A 95 -8.44 6.48 1.38
C GLN A 95 -8.79 5.04 1.08
N THR A 96 -10.00 4.58 1.41
CA THR A 96 -10.43 3.28 0.90
C THR A 96 -10.62 3.35 -0.61
N TYR A 97 -9.97 2.44 -1.34
CA TYR A 97 -10.23 2.25 -2.76
C TYR A 97 -11.54 1.46 -2.96
N LYS A 98 -12.47 2.02 -3.74
CA LYS A 98 -13.82 1.49 -3.99
C LYS A 98 -14.50 1.06 -2.67
N PRO A 99 -14.86 2.01 -1.79
CA PRO A 99 -15.53 1.70 -0.52
C PRO A 99 -16.88 1.00 -0.74
N GLN A 100 -17.31 0.23 0.26
CA GLN A 100 -18.63 -0.41 0.24
C GLN A 100 -19.77 0.62 0.32
N ASP A 101 -19.57 1.67 1.10
CA ASP A 101 -20.59 2.67 1.47
C ASP A 101 -21.91 2.00 1.91
N LYS A 102 -23.05 2.49 1.40
CA LYS A 102 -24.40 1.94 1.66
C LYS A 102 -24.85 0.92 0.60
N SER A 103 -23.94 0.45 -0.26
CA SER A 103 -24.28 -0.47 -1.33
C SER A 103 -24.31 -1.91 -0.82
N ASP A 104 -25.19 -2.75 -1.35
CA ASP A 104 -25.17 -4.20 -1.11
C ASP A 104 -24.21 -4.95 -2.06
N GLU A 105 -23.67 -4.27 -3.08
CA GLU A 105 -22.72 -4.88 -4.02
C GLU A 105 -21.34 -4.97 -3.36
N GLU A 106 -20.96 -6.15 -2.91
CA GLU A 106 -19.73 -6.37 -2.14
C GLU A 106 -18.46 -6.54 -2.98
N TYR A 107 -18.57 -6.73 -4.29
CA TYR A 107 -17.43 -7.03 -5.14
C TYR A 107 -16.97 -5.82 -5.96
N ALA A 108 -15.65 -5.72 -6.19
CA ALA A 108 -15.05 -4.69 -7.02
C ALA A 108 -15.41 -4.88 -8.51
N THR A 109 -15.58 -6.14 -8.92
CA THR A 109 -16.21 -6.62 -10.14
C THR A 109 -17.05 -7.84 -9.78
N ARG A 110 -18.26 -7.96 -10.35
CA ARG A 110 -19.19 -9.05 -9.99
C ARG A 110 -18.58 -10.41 -10.35
N PRO A 111 -18.65 -11.41 -9.45
CA PRO A 111 -18.24 -12.77 -9.77
C PRO A 111 -18.96 -13.34 -10.99
N SER A 112 -18.22 -13.94 -11.91
CA SER A 112 -18.82 -14.74 -12.98
C SER A 112 -19.41 -16.03 -12.38
N PRO A 113 -20.63 -16.43 -12.75
CA PRO A 113 -21.22 -17.71 -12.34
C PRO A 113 -20.33 -18.92 -12.69
N ASP A 114 -19.53 -18.80 -13.76
CA ASP A 114 -18.73 -19.90 -14.31
C ASP A 114 -17.45 -20.22 -13.51
N ASN A 115 -17.05 -19.36 -12.56
CA ASN A 115 -15.76 -19.46 -11.86
C ASN A 115 -15.82 -20.13 -10.48
N GLY A 116 -17.00 -20.62 -10.05
CA GLY A 116 -17.18 -21.32 -8.78
C GLY A 116 -16.68 -20.55 -7.55
N ASP A 117 -16.16 -21.26 -6.55
CA ASP A 117 -15.68 -20.73 -5.26
C ASP A 117 -14.30 -20.05 -5.31
N GLY A 118 -13.91 -19.52 -6.48
CA GLY A 118 -12.65 -18.79 -6.63
C GLY A 118 -12.58 -17.52 -5.77
N PHE A 119 -11.37 -17.07 -5.43
CA PHE A 119 -11.20 -15.76 -4.78
C PHE A 119 -11.73 -14.64 -5.68
N TRP A 120 -12.41 -13.64 -5.11
CA TRP A 120 -12.85 -12.42 -5.79
C TRP A 120 -12.55 -11.19 -4.94
N VAL A 121 -12.09 -10.12 -5.58
CA VAL A 121 -11.76 -8.87 -4.88
C VAL A 121 -13.05 -8.20 -4.40
N LYS A 122 -13.19 -8.06 -3.08
CA LYS A 122 -14.27 -7.30 -2.46
C LYS A 122 -13.99 -5.79 -2.44
N LYS A 123 -15.03 -4.97 -2.42
CA LYS A 123 -14.93 -3.53 -2.15
C LYS A 123 -14.30 -3.29 -0.77
N GLY A 124 -13.56 -2.19 -0.67
CA GLY A 124 -12.83 -1.86 0.55
C GLY A 124 -11.66 -2.78 0.89
N THR A 125 -11.18 -3.58 -0.08
CA THR A 125 -10.01 -4.43 0.12
C THR A 125 -8.74 -3.60 0.28
N PHE A 126 -8.54 -2.58 -0.56
CA PHE A 126 -7.29 -1.81 -0.63
C PHE A 126 -7.45 -0.39 -0.07
N LYS A 127 -6.37 0.14 0.49
CA LYS A 127 -6.20 1.58 0.70
C LYS A 127 -5.43 2.20 -0.47
N THR A 128 -5.79 3.41 -0.87
CA THR A 128 -5.07 4.21 -1.85
C THR A 128 -3.77 4.73 -1.23
N ALA A 129 -2.87 5.26 -2.05
CA ALA A 129 -1.72 6.02 -1.61
C ALA A 129 -1.47 7.15 -2.63
N PRO A 130 -0.74 8.22 -2.28
CA PRO A 130 -0.40 9.27 -3.23
C PRO A 130 0.34 8.68 -4.46
N VAL A 131 -0.15 9.01 -5.65
CA VAL A 131 0.39 8.50 -6.94
C VAL A 131 1.12 9.57 -7.77
N GLY A 132 1.20 10.80 -7.27
CA GLY A 132 1.84 11.92 -7.95
C GLY A 132 2.23 13.04 -6.99
N HIS A 133 2.89 14.07 -7.54
CA HIS A 133 3.48 15.15 -6.74
C HIS A 133 2.47 16.07 -6.04
N ALA A 134 1.21 16.11 -6.48
CA ALA A 134 0.21 17.07 -5.99
C ALA A 134 0.09 17.06 -4.45
N THR A 135 -0.02 15.88 -3.84
CA THR A 135 -0.07 15.72 -2.37
C THR A 135 1.26 16.06 -1.71
N CYS A 136 2.39 15.73 -2.33
CA CYS A 136 3.71 16.01 -1.74
C CYS A 136 3.98 17.52 -1.71
N PHE A 137 3.64 18.21 -2.79
CA PHE A 137 3.92 19.63 -2.98
C PHE A 137 2.95 20.56 -2.26
N THR A 138 1.92 20.05 -1.58
CA THR A 138 1.18 20.86 -0.60
C THR A 138 2.07 21.28 0.56
N CYS A 139 3.04 20.43 0.95
CA CYS A 139 3.98 20.69 2.03
C CYS A 139 5.40 20.96 1.52
N HIS A 140 5.84 20.29 0.46
CA HIS A 140 7.17 20.47 -0.14
C HIS A 140 7.09 21.43 -1.33
N SER A 141 6.91 22.73 -1.07
CA SER A 141 6.90 23.77 -2.11
C SER A 141 7.97 24.82 -1.81
N ALA A 142 8.22 25.71 -2.77
CA ALA A 142 9.11 26.85 -2.54
C ALA A 142 8.57 27.77 -1.42
N ASP A 143 7.25 27.88 -1.30
CA ASP A 143 6.59 28.83 -0.38
C ASP A 143 6.59 28.35 1.07
N THR A 144 6.57 27.04 1.29
CA THR A 144 6.60 26.46 2.65
C THR A 144 8.01 26.39 3.22
N GLY A 145 9.04 26.39 2.35
CA GLY A 145 10.44 26.22 2.75
C GLY A 145 10.79 24.84 3.33
N ILE A 146 9.87 23.86 3.27
CA ILE A 146 10.09 22.52 3.80
C ILE A 146 10.89 21.69 2.80
N LEU A 147 12.09 21.25 3.21
CA LEU A 147 12.92 20.35 2.41
C LEU A 147 12.41 18.89 2.49
N PRO A 148 12.55 18.08 1.43
CA PRO A 148 13.19 18.44 0.15
C PRO A 148 12.33 19.36 -0.72
N ALA A 149 13.01 20.27 -1.43
CA ALA A 149 12.37 21.15 -2.41
C ALA A 149 11.96 20.38 -3.69
N PRO A 150 10.94 20.84 -4.44
CA PRO A 150 10.45 20.19 -5.67
C PRO A 150 11.50 19.91 -6.75
N ASP A 151 12.59 20.67 -6.77
CA ASP A 151 13.68 20.54 -7.75
C ASP A 151 14.66 19.41 -7.40
N ASN A 152 14.68 18.94 -6.15
CA ASN A 152 15.53 17.84 -5.70
C ASN A 152 14.83 16.48 -5.83
N CYS A 153 14.71 16.01 -7.07
CA CYS A 153 14.04 14.76 -7.40
C CYS A 153 14.65 13.55 -6.67
N ALA A 154 15.99 13.50 -6.55
CA ALA A 154 16.73 12.39 -5.95
C ALA A 154 16.55 12.30 -4.42
N ALA A 155 16.06 13.37 -3.77
CA ALA A 155 15.72 13.32 -2.36
C ALA A 155 14.56 12.34 -2.11
N CYS A 156 13.53 12.36 -2.97
CA CYS A 156 12.36 11.50 -2.86
C CYS A 156 12.50 10.21 -3.68
N HIS A 157 12.98 10.28 -4.92
CA HIS A 157 13.09 9.11 -5.79
C HIS A 157 14.33 8.29 -5.47
N LYS A 158 14.13 7.04 -5.07
CA LYS A 158 15.18 6.06 -4.78
C LYS A 158 15.12 4.91 -5.77
N LEU A 159 16.26 4.30 -6.06
CA LEU A 159 16.27 3.04 -6.82
C LEU A 159 15.40 2.02 -6.10
N LYS A 160 14.51 1.38 -6.84
CA LYS A 160 13.59 0.40 -6.29
C LYS A 160 14.40 -0.82 -5.84
N MET A 161 14.26 -1.17 -4.57
CA MET A 161 14.85 -2.38 -4.02
C MET A 161 14.06 -3.61 -4.48
N ASN A 162 14.75 -4.74 -4.64
CA ASN A 162 14.07 -6.03 -4.77
C ASN A 162 13.30 -6.29 -3.48
N GLY A 163 11.99 -6.53 -3.62
CA GLY A 163 11.12 -6.83 -2.49
C GLY A 163 11.02 -8.33 -2.20
N PRO A 164 10.46 -8.69 -1.05
CA PRO A 164 10.10 -10.07 -0.79
C PRO A 164 9.07 -10.57 -1.81
N PRO A 165 8.88 -11.89 -1.92
CA PRO A 165 7.78 -12.46 -2.69
C PRO A 165 6.45 -11.83 -2.30
N THR A 166 5.52 -11.78 -3.25
CA THR A 166 4.19 -11.21 -3.04
C THR A 166 3.12 -12.27 -3.28
N ASP A 167 2.04 -12.15 -2.52
CA ASP A 167 0.90 -13.03 -2.56
C ASP A 167 -0.06 -12.54 -3.67
N PHE A 168 0.37 -12.69 -4.91
CA PHE A 168 -0.34 -12.14 -6.06
C PHE A 168 -0.24 -13.09 -7.25
N ASP A 169 -1.38 -13.39 -7.87
CA ASP A 169 -1.45 -14.11 -9.14
C ASP A 169 -1.71 -13.11 -10.28
N PRO A 170 -0.78 -12.95 -11.25
CA PRO A 170 -0.95 -12.03 -12.37
C PRO A 170 -2.11 -12.36 -13.31
N LYS A 171 -2.66 -13.58 -13.25
CA LYS A 171 -3.82 -13.99 -14.06
C LYS A 171 -5.13 -13.51 -13.46
N LEU A 172 -5.21 -13.32 -12.14
CA LEU A 172 -6.46 -12.99 -11.45
C LEU A 172 -7.10 -11.68 -11.92
N PRO A 173 -6.39 -10.55 -12.07
CA PRO A 173 -7.02 -9.32 -12.53
C PRO A 173 -7.70 -9.50 -13.88
N ALA A 174 -7.05 -10.16 -14.83
CA ALA A 174 -7.61 -10.41 -16.16
C ALA A 174 -8.86 -11.32 -16.08
N MET A 175 -8.80 -12.40 -15.30
CA MET A 175 -9.95 -13.30 -15.10
C MET A 175 -11.15 -12.61 -14.43
N MET A 176 -10.91 -11.59 -13.60
CA MET A 176 -11.94 -10.81 -12.93
C MET A 176 -12.41 -9.58 -13.72
N GLY A 177 -11.87 -9.34 -14.92
CA GLY A 177 -12.15 -8.14 -15.70
C GLY A 177 -11.66 -6.85 -15.04
N ILE A 178 -10.62 -6.91 -14.22
CA ILE A 178 -10.04 -5.75 -13.54
C ILE A 178 -8.86 -5.21 -14.35
N ASP A 179 -9.00 -3.98 -14.84
CA ASP A 179 -7.98 -3.26 -15.61
C ASP A 179 -7.43 -2.01 -14.89
N ASP A 180 -7.88 -1.73 -13.66
CA ASP A 180 -7.41 -0.61 -12.87
C ASP A 180 -5.95 -0.79 -12.44
N LYS A 181 -5.06 -0.01 -13.07
CA LYS A 181 -3.62 -0.05 -12.81
C LYS A 181 -3.25 0.25 -11.36
N ILE A 182 -3.94 1.18 -10.69
CA ILE A 182 -3.66 1.56 -9.31
C ILE A 182 -3.94 0.36 -8.40
N MET A 183 -5.12 -0.25 -8.55
CA MET A 183 -5.51 -1.42 -7.77
C MET A 183 -4.55 -2.59 -8.01
N ILE A 184 -4.24 -2.91 -9.27
CA ILE A 184 -3.31 -4.00 -9.61
C ILE A 184 -1.91 -3.74 -9.04
N THR A 185 -1.44 -2.50 -9.08
CA THR A 185 -0.13 -2.13 -8.52
C THR A 185 -0.11 -2.28 -7.00
N SER A 186 -1.20 -1.89 -6.31
CA SER A 186 -1.33 -2.08 -4.86
C SER A 186 -1.39 -3.55 -4.47
N TRP A 187 -2.13 -4.36 -5.23
CA TRP A 187 -2.24 -5.79 -4.97
C TRP A 187 -0.91 -6.53 -5.16
N ARG A 188 -0.15 -6.19 -6.22
CA ARG A 188 1.21 -6.69 -6.49
C ARG A 188 2.24 -6.38 -5.40
N ARG A 189 1.91 -5.56 -4.41
CA ARG A 189 2.80 -5.22 -3.29
C ARG A 189 2.44 -5.94 -2.00
N ARG A 190 1.34 -6.71 -1.98
CA ARG A 190 0.92 -7.46 -0.79
C ARG A 190 1.85 -8.65 -0.58
N ASN A 191 2.72 -8.55 0.40
CA ASN A 191 3.67 -9.59 0.81
C ASN A 191 3.25 -10.31 2.11
N SER A 192 2.09 -9.97 2.68
CA SER A 192 1.56 -10.57 3.91
C SER A 192 0.25 -11.32 3.67
N SER A 193 -0.86 -10.63 3.43
CA SER A 193 -2.16 -11.25 3.17
C SER A 193 -2.82 -10.61 1.95
N ALA A 194 -2.97 -11.37 0.88
CA ALA A 194 -3.54 -10.90 -0.38
C ALA A 194 -5.03 -10.59 -0.31
N THR A 195 -5.76 -11.33 0.52
CA THR A 195 -7.22 -11.30 0.59
C THR A 195 -7.74 -10.34 1.68
N PHE A 196 -6.85 -9.83 2.54
CA PHE A 196 -7.24 -8.98 3.68
C PHE A 196 -8.05 -7.75 3.24
N ARG A 197 -9.24 -7.61 3.84
CA ARG A 197 -10.16 -6.50 3.61
C ARG A 197 -10.09 -5.49 4.74
N HIS A 198 -9.72 -4.25 4.42
CA HIS A 198 -9.63 -3.17 5.41
C HIS A 198 -11.01 -2.72 5.91
N GLU A 199 -12.05 -2.75 5.07
CA GLU A 199 -13.42 -2.36 5.45
C GLU A 199 -14.27 -3.52 5.99
N TRP A 200 -13.68 -4.65 6.35
CA TRP A 200 -14.44 -5.64 7.09
C TRP A 200 -14.79 -5.08 8.47
N PHE A 201 -16.01 -5.29 8.96
CA PHE A 201 -16.50 -4.59 10.17
C PHE A 201 -15.55 -4.69 11.37
N SER A 202 -14.92 -5.86 11.59
CA SER A 202 -13.94 -6.05 12.69
C SER A 202 -12.57 -5.44 12.42
N HIS A 203 -12.24 -5.10 11.18
CA HIS A 203 -10.96 -4.47 10.80
C HIS A 203 -11.09 -2.96 10.60
N ALA A 204 -12.26 -2.48 10.19
CA ALA A 204 -12.50 -1.09 9.84
C ALA A 204 -12.32 -0.13 11.03
N GLU A 205 -12.56 -0.64 12.25
CA GLU A 205 -12.43 0.10 13.50
C GLU A 205 -11.03 -0.03 14.14
N LEU A 206 -10.15 -0.86 13.58
CA LEU A 206 -8.79 -1.02 14.09
C LEU A 206 -7.89 0.12 13.62
N ALA A 207 -7.05 0.57 14.53
CA ALA A 207 -6.02 1.52 14.18
C ALA A 207 -4.99 0.91 13.20
N CYS A 208 -4.49 1.71 12.28
CA CYS A 208 -3.47 1.31 11.30
C CYS A 208 -2.25 0.71 12.01
N SER A 209 -1.86 1.29 13.16
CA SER A 209 -0.75 0.85 13.99
C SER A 209 -0.99 -0.46 14.74
N ALA A 210 -2.22 -0.99 14.78
CA ALA A 210 -2.48 -2.32 15.32
C ALA A 210 -1.87 -3.42 14.42
N CYS A 211 -1.77 -3.15 13.12
CA CYS A 211 -1.24 -4.11 12.15
C CYS A 211 0.09 -3.68 11.52
N HIS A 212 0.26 -2.38 11.29
CA HIS A 212 1.45 -1.84 10.63
C HIS A 212 2.46 -1.31 11.65
N ASN A 213 3.75 -1.59 11.42
CA ASN A 213 4.83 -0.90 12.14
C ASN A 213 5.11 0.46 11.50
N VAL A 214 4.21 1.39 11.75
CA VAL A 214 4.16 2.70 11.13
C VAL A 214 5.46 3.50 11.33
N ALA A 215 6.10 3.39 12.49
CA ALA A 215 7.36 4.10 12.76
C ALA A 215 8.55 3.58 11.93
N ALA A 216 8.48 2.36 11.40
CA ALA A 216 9.54 1.78 10.57
C ALA A 216 9.21 1.83 9.06
N MET A 217 7.99 2.18 8.69
CA MET A 217 7.52 2.09 7.31
C MET A 217 8.17 3.13 6.40
N ASN A 218 8.75 2.65 5.30
CA ASN A 218 9.23 3.46 4.20
C ASN A 218 8.83 2.84 2.86
N THR A 219 8.13 3.60 2.01
CA THR A 219 7.66 3.09 0.71
C THR A 219 8.77 2.72 -0.28
N ALA A 220 10.02 3.14 -0.04
CA ALA A 220 11.17 2.70 -0.82
C ALA A 220 11.75 1.35 -0.34
N ASP A 221 11.47 0.93 0.90
CA ASP A 221 11.89 -0.35 1.44
C ASP A 221 10.68 -1.29 1.63
N PRO A 222 10.42 -2.21 0.68
CA PRO A 222 9.26 -3.09 0.72
C PRO A 222 9.27 -4.09 1.90
N ASN A 223 10.39 -4.27 2.61
CA ASN A 223 10.43 -5.11 3.81
C ASN A 223 9.74 -4.45 5.00
N THR A 224 9.63 -3.12 4.99
CA THR A 224 9.04 -2.36 6.09
C THR A 224 7.52 -2.24 5.98
N THR A 225 6.94 -2.50 4.80
CA THR A 225 5.51 -2.29 4.53
C THR A 225 4.64 -3.51 4.82
N GLY A 226 5.24 -4.67 5.08
CA GLY A 226 4.53 -5.91 5.37
C GLY A 226 3.92 -5.92 6.77
N VAL A 227 2.75 -6.54 6.90
CA VAL A 227 2.11 -6.86 8.20
C VAL A 227 2.68 -8.17 8.72
N ARG A 228 3.07 -8.20 9.99
CA ARG A 228 3.57 -9.42 10.63
C ARG A 228 2.41 -10.31 11.06
N ILE A 229 2.60 -11.63 10.99
CA ILE A 229 1.56 -12.59 11.41
C ILE A 229 1.14 -12.41 12.87
N SER A 230 2.02 -11.90 13.73
CA SER A 230 1.70 -11.58 15.13
C SER A 230 0.57 -10.55 15.26
N SER A 231 0.42 -9.63 14.31
CA SER A 231 -0.68 -8.66 14.31
C SER A 231 -2.03 -9.33 14.04
N CYS A 232 -2.06 -10.36 13.18
CA CYS A 232 -3.25 -11.16 12.96
C CYS A 232 -3.52 -12.09 14.14
N ALA A 233 -2.46 -12.65 14.73
CA ALA A 233 -2.54 -13.64 15.80
C ALA A 233 -3.24 -13.10 17.06
N ALA A 234 -3.16 -11.80 17.32
CA ALA A 234 -3.83 -11.15 18.44
C ALA A 234 -5.37 -11.36 18.46
N CYS A 235 -5.98 -11.61 17.30
CA CYS A 235 -7.43 -11.82 17.18
C CYS A 235 -7.81 -13.13 16.48
N HIS A 236 -6.93 -13.67 15.63
CA HIS A 236 -7.20 -14.88 14.85
C HIS A 236 -6.55 -16.14 15.42
N VAL A 237 -5.88 -16.03 16.58
CA VAL A 237 -5.47 -17.19 17.36
C VAL A 237 -6.30 -17.30 18.63
N THR A 238 -6.84 -18.48 18.85
CA THR A 238 -7.63 -18.87 20.03
C THR A 238 -6.98 -20.11 20.67
N ALA A 239 -7.50 -20.54 21.83
CA ALA A 239 -6.97 -21.72 22.53
C ALA A 239 -7.02 -22.98 21.65
N THR A 240 -8.11 -23.16 20.92
CA THR A 240 -8.31 -24.25 19.95
C THR A 240 -8.90 -23.73 18.63
N SER A 241 -8.85 -24.53 17.57
CA SER A 241 -9.50 -24.22 16.29
C SER A 241 -11.04 -24.23 16.38
N GLU A 242 -11.61 -24.88 17.39
CA GLU A 242 -13.06 -24.91 17.65
C GLU A 242 -13.57 -23.57 18.20
N ASP A 243 -12.70 -22.80 18.86
CA ASP A 243 -13.02 -21.49 19.43
C ASP A 243 -13.11 -20.36 18.37
N GLY A 244 -13.02 -20.71 17.08
CA GLY A 244 -13.19 -19.76 15.96
C GLY A 244 -11.92 -19.05 15.49
N GLY A 245 -10.75 -19.39 16.04
CA GLY A 245 -9.45 -18.87 15.59
C GLY A 245 -9.14 -19.25 14.15
N ALA A 246 -9.23 -18.28 13.23
CA ALA A 246 -9.01 -18.52 11.81
C ALA A 246 -7.61 -19.10 11.52
N LEU A 247 -6.58 -18.66 12.26
CA LEU A 247 -5.22 -19.15 12.08
C LEU A 247 -5.05 -20.57 12.63
N ASN A 248 -5.65 -20.88 13.80
CA ASN A 248 -5.69 -22.25 14.32
C ASN A 248 -6.36 -23.18 13.30
N PHE A 249 -7.53 -22.80 12.80
CA PHE A 249 -8.29 -23.59 11.83
C PHE A 249 -7.47 -23.91 10.57
N GLU A 250 -6.85 -22.91 9.94
CA GLU A 250 -6.09 -23.14 8.71
C GLU A 250 -4.84 -24.00 8.97
N VAL A 251 -4.13 -23.76 10.07
CA VAL A 251 -2.93 -24.55 10.43
C VAL A 251 -3.30 -26.00 10.77
N ASP A 252 -4.36 -26.24 11.53
CA ASP A 252 -4.79 -27.58 11.91
C ASP A 252 -5.36 -28.34 10.70
N SER A 253 -6.14 -27.66 9.85
CA SER A 253 -6.63 -28.24 8.58
C SER A 253 -5.48 -28.64 7.65
N ARG A 254 -4.42 -27.83 7.58
CA ARG A 254 -3.22 -28.15 6.79
C ARG A 254 -2.40 -29.31 7.36
N LYS A 255 -2.37 -29.47 8.70
CA LYS A 255 -1.74 -30.64 9.33
C LYS A 255 -2.54 -31.92 9.08
N ALA A 256 -3.87 -31.84 9.13
CA ALA A 256 -4.75 -32.97 8.86
C ALA A 256 -4.78 -33.35 7.38
N ASN A 257 -4.65 -32.38 6.47
CA ASN A 257 -4.62 -32.57 5.03
C ASN A 257 -3.55 -31.67 4.39
N SER A 258 -2.45 -32.27 3.92
CA SER A 258 -1.36 -31.56 3.24
C SER A 258 -1.79 -30.87 1.94
N GLY A 259 -2.93 -31.26 1.35
CA GLY A 259 -3.54 -30.61 0.19
C GLY A 259 -4.42 -29.39 0.50
N PHE A 260 -4.76 -29.16 1.78
CA PHE A 260 -5.60 -28.01 2.20
C PHE A 260 -4.93 -26.68 1.86
N GLN A 261 -5.64 -25.70 1.29
CA GLN A 261 -5.05 -24.40 0.92
C GLN A 261 -5.51 -23.30 1.88
N CYS A 262 -4.58 -22.47 2.38
CA CYS A 262 -4.89 -21.38 3.31
C CYS A 262 -5.48 -20.16 2.56
N VAL A 263 -6.74 -20.29 2.11
CA VAL A 263 -7.42 -19.30 1.26
C VAL A 263 -8.07 -18.15 2.02
N LYS A 264 -8.17 -18.22 3.37
CA LYS A 264 -8.74 -17.11 4.15
C LYS A 264 -7.82 -15.89 4.08
N CYS A 265 -6.51 -16.11 4.10
CA CYS A 265 -5.51 -15.04 4.09
C CYS A 265 -4.74 -14.90 2.78
N HIS A 266 -4.62 -15.99 2.01
CA HIS A 266 -3.67 -16.06 0.90
C HIS A 266 -4.29 -16.47 -0.44
N ILE A 267 -3.55 -16.15 -1.51
CA ILE A 267 -3.86 -16.57 -2.87
C ILE A 267 -2.83 -17.57 -3.36
N THR A 268 -1.60 -17.10 -3.60
CA THR A 268 -0.52 -17.94 -4.12
C THR A 268 0.23 -18.59 -2.96
N PHE A 269 0.39 -17.88 -1.85
CA PHE A 269 1.08 -18.41 -0.66
C PHE A 269 0.29 -19.50 0.06
N GLY A 270 -1.04 -19.57 -0.10
CA GLY A 270 -1.88 -20.56 0.58
C GLY A 270 -1.55 -22.01 0.20
N ARG A 271 -0.81 -22.22 -0.89
CA ARG A 271 -0.32 -23.53 -1.35
C ARG A 271 1.09 -23.84 -0.89
N SER A 272 1.84 -22.85 -0.41
CA SER A 272 3.23 -23.00 0.04
C SER A 272 3.31 -23.70 1.41
N PRO A 273 4.47 -24.26 1.77
CA PRO A 273 4.70 -24.78 3.12
C PRO A 273 4.39 -23.73 4.19
N ILE A 274 3.84 -24.16 5.33
CA ILE A 274 3.54 -23.25 6.46
C ILE A 274 4.86 -22.65 6.97
N PRO A 275 5.03 -21.32 6.96
CA PRO A 275 6.23 -20.70 7.52
C PRO A 275 6.32 -20.89 9.04
N GLU A 276 7.54 -20.98 9.58
CA GLU A 276 7.77 -21.12 11.02
C GLU A 276 7.12 -19.99 11.84
N SER A 277 7.01 -18.79 11.28
CA SER A 277 6.33 -17.67 11.93
C SER A 277 4.86 -17.96 12.26
N HIS A 278 4.16 -18.74 11.43
CA HIS A 278 2.76 -19.08 11.63
C HIS A 278 2.61 -20.16 12.71
N THR A 279 3.47 -21.18 12.70
CA THR A 279 3.44 -22.22 13.73
C THR A 279 3.81 -21.65 15.10
N LYS A 280 4.79 -20.74 15.17
CA LYS A 280 5.12 -19.99 16.39
C LYS A 280 3.97 -19.11 16.88
N ALA A 281 3.26 -18.43 15.99
CA ALA A 281 2.12 -17.59 16.36
C ALA A 281 0.98 -18.40 17.01
N VAL A 282 0.68 -19.60 16.48
CA VAL A 282 -0.34 -20.50 17.05
C VAL A 282 0.15 -21.16 18.35
N ALA A 283 1.46 -21.41 18.50
CA ALA A 283 2.01 -22.04 19.70
C ALA A 283 2.19 -21.05 20.87
N GLY A 284 2.55 -19.79 20.60
CA GLY A 284 2.91 -18.79 21.61
C GLY A 284 1.74 -18.15 22.37
N THR A 285 0.52 -18.63 22.16
CA THR A 285 -0.73 -18.22 22.83
C THR A 285 -1.34 -19.33 23.67
N LYS A 286 -0.69 -20.50 23.73
CA LYS A 286 -1.06 -21.60 24.63
C LYS A 286 -0.46 -21.42 26.02
#